data_AF-A0A6B3ME48-F1
#
_entry.id   AF-A0A6B3ME48-F1
#
_cell.length_a   1.000
_cell.length_b   1.000
_cell.length_c   1.000
_cell.angle_alpha   90.00
_cell.angle_beta   90.00
_cell.angle_gamma   90.00
#
_symmetry.space_group_name_H-M   'P 1'
#
loop_
_entity.id
_entity.type
_entity.pdbx_description
1 polymer ?
#
loop_
_entity_poly.entity_id
_entity_poly.type
_entity_poly.pdbx_seq_one_letter_code
_entity_poly.pdbx_strand_id
1 'polypeptide(L)'
;MISSLRTGDPDVFAMVSREGQRQNENIELIASANFVSRTVLEATGSLLTNKVAEGYPGRRYFSGCEYIDEIENLAIARAKKLFGATYVNIEPYSGSQANQAVYLSVLKPGDRLLSMDLVHGGHLSHGAKATMTGKNYDCHFYHVNPETERLDYDTKALGEVLSLGTEPGIDPKQLTKMIQAGSGSSWVAEKLLPSILEGNPGPAFALNLAYKDTCLVDELNKTFKTSLEFSDV
;
A
#
# COMPACT_ATOMS: atom_id res chain seq x y z
N MET A 1 -17.32 -29.19 -0.70
CA MET A 1 -15.89 -28.83 -0.80
C MET A 1 -15.00 -29.56 0.19
N ILE A 2 -15.40 -29.80 1.44
CA ILE A 2 -14.51 -30.43 2.45
C ILE A 2 -14.80 -31.92 2.73
N SER A 3 -15.56 -32.61 1.87
CA SER A 3 -15.98 -33.99 2.13
C SER A 3 -14.82 -34.99 2.15
N SER A 4 -13.79 -34.77 1.34
CA SER A 4 -12.56 -35.58 1.33
C SER A 4 -11.77 -35.46 2.63
N LEU A 5 -11.78 -34.28 3.27
CA LEU A 5 -11.10 -34.08 4.57
C LEU A 5 -11.70 -34.98 5.65
N ARG A 6 -13.00 -35.24 5.63
CA ARG A 6 -13.66 -36.10 6.64
C ARG A 6 -12.99 -37.47 6.76
N THR A 7 -12.53 -38.04 5.66
CA THR A 7 -11.86 -39.35 5.63
C THR A 7 -10.35 -39.24 5.59
N GLY A 8 -9.79 -38.21 4.94
CA GLY A 8 -8.35 -38.02 4.79
C GLY A 8 -7.65 -37.43 6.01
N ASP A 9 -8.35 -36.56 6.75
CA ASP A 9 -7.88 -35.93 7.98
C ASP A 9 -9.10 -35.52 8.85
N PRO A 10 -9.68 -36.47 9.62
CA PRO A 10 -10.88 -36.22 10.41
C PRO A 10 -10.68 -35.15 11.50
N ASP A 11 -9.46 -34.97 11.99
CA ASP A 11 -9.14 -33.97 13.01
C ASP A 11 -9.22 -32.56 12.44
N VAL A 12 -8.60 -32.32 11.28
CA VAL A 12 -8.74 -31.05 10.55
C VAL A 12 -10.18 -30.81 10.14
N PHE A 13 -10.90 -31.84 9.67
CA PHE A 13 -12.32 -31.72 9.34
C PHE A 13 -13.15 -31.24 10.55
N ALA A 14 -12.89 -31.78 11.74
CA ALA A 14 -13.58 -31.37 12.96
C ALA A 14 -13.25 -29.92 13.36
N MET A 15 -12.00 -29.48 13.18
CA MET A 15 -11.60 -28.08 13.43
C MET A 15 -12.25 -27.11 12.45
N VAL A 16 -12.24 -27.42 11.15
CA VAL A 16 -12.91 -26.59 10.11
C VAL A 16 -14.41 -26.50 10.36
N SER A 17 -15.05 -27.61 10.77
CA SER A 17 -16.48 -27.62 11.11
C SER A 17 -16.80 -26.71 12.30
N ARG A 18 -15.95 -26.73 13.34
CA ARG A 18 -16.11 -25.84 14.51
C ARG A 18 -15.87 -24.37 14.15
N GLU A 19 -14.91 -24.06 13.28
CA GLU A 19 -14.71 -22.68 12.80
C GLU A 19 -15.91 -22.19 11.97
N GLY A 20 -16.48 -23.05 11.11
CA GLY A 20 -17.71 -22.73 10.38
C GLY A 20 -18.88 -22.43 11.31
N GLN A 21 -19.03 -23.20 12.40
CA GLN A 21 -20.03 -22.92 13.43
C GLN A 21 -19.77 -21.59 14.14
N ARG A 22 -18.52 -21.33 14.54
CA ARG A 22 -18.12 -20.05 15.18
C ARG A 22 -18.46 -18.86 14.29
N GLN A 23 -18.18 -18.93 12.98
CA GLN A 23 -18.51 -17.85 12.04
C GLN A 23 -20.02 -17.64 11.89
N ASN A 24 -20.82 -18.71 11.97
CA ASN A 24 -22.28 -18.63 11.83
C ASN A 24 -22.98 -18.13 13.11
N GLU A 25 -22.39 -18.39 14.28
CA GLU A 25 -22.99 -18.07 15.58
C GLU A 25 -22.50 -16.73 16.15
N ASN A 26 -21.46 -16.13 15.57
CA ASN A 26 -20.88 -14.88 16.04
C ASN A 26 -21.14 -13.71 15.09
N ILE A 27 -21.25 -12.52 15.67
CA ILE A 27 -21.22 -11.26 14.91
C ILE A 27 -19.74 -10.87 14.74
N GLU A 28 -19.28 -10.79 13.50
CA GLU A 28 -17.91 -10.38 13.17
C GLU A 28 -17.84 -8.85 13.01
N LEU A 29 -17.05 -8.19 13.87
CA LEU A 29 -16.90 -6.73 13.91
C LEU A 29 -15.48 -6.25 13.58
N ILE A 30 -14.59 -7.17 13.20
CA ILE A 30 -13.26 -6.82 12.72
C ILE A 30 -13.39 -6.15 11.34
N ALA A 31 -13.04 -4.87 11.24
CA ALA A 31 -13.24 -4.05 10.04
C ALA A 31 -12.53 -4.58 8.77
N SER A 32 -11.45 -5.35 8.92
CA SER A 32 -10.71 -5.96 7.82
C SER A 32 -11.18 -7.37 7.47
N ALA A 33 -12.05 -7.97 8.27
CA ALA A 33 -12.59 -9.31 8.02
C ALA A 33 -13.76 -9.24 7.04
N ASN A 34 -13.96 -10.32 6.28
CA ASN A 34 -15.12 -10.49 5.41
C ASN A 34 -15.34 -11.97 5.11
N PHE A 35 -16.53 -12.32 4.63
CA PHE A 35 -16.86 -13.66 4.17
C PHE A 35 -16.86 -13.70 2.65
N VAL A 36 -15.98 -14.53 2.08
CA VAL A 36 -15.92 -14.73 0.63
C VAL A 36 -17.08 -15.58 0.14
N SER A 37 -17.45 -15.40 -1.13
CA SER A 37 -18.48 -16.23 -1.76
C SER A 37 -18.03 -17.69 -1.90
N ARG A 38 -19.00 -18.61 -2.00
CA ARG A 38 -18.73 -20.02 -2.26
C ARG A 38 -17.96 -20.24 -3.56
N THR A 39 -18.26 -19.48 -4.61
CA THR A 39 -17.56 -19.57 -5.90
C THR A 39 -16.07 -19.23 -5.76
N VAL A 40 -15.72 -18.24 -4.92
CA VAL A 40 -14.31 -17.92 -4.62
C VAL A 40 -13.64 -19.08 -3.91
N LEU A 41 -14.29 -19.67 -2.89
CA LEU A 41 -13.75 -20.85 -2.19
C LEU A 41 -13.53 -22.04 -3.14
N GLU A 42 -14.46 -22.28 -4.07
CA GLU A 42 -14.36 -23.36 -5.08
C GLU A 42 -13.18 -23.14 -6.02
N ALA A 43 -12.95 -21.90 -6.47
CA ALA A 43 -11.81 -21.58 -7.32
C ALA A 43 -10.47 -21.71 -6.58
N THR A 44 -10.37 -21.19 -5.35
CA THR A 44 -9.14 -21.22 -4.53
C THR A 44 -8.71 -22.64 -4.17
N GLY A 45 -9.66 -23.55 -3.91
CA GLY A 45 -9.40 -24.96 -3.60
C GLY A 45 -9.33 -25.88 -4.82
N SER A 46 -9.26 -25.34 -6.03
CA SER A 46 -9.31 -26.11 -7.28
C SER A 46 -7.95 -26.69 -7.69
N LEU A 47 -7.95 -27.45 -8.78
CA LEU A 47 -6.76 -28.03 -9.40
C LEU A 47 -5.72 -27.00 -9.86
N LEU A 48 -6.08 -25.71 -9.92
CA LEU A 48 -5.16 -24.64 -10.32
C LEU A 48 -3.91 -24.60 -9.42
N THR A 49 -4.04 -24.99 -8.15
CA THR A 49 -2.92 -25.07 -7.20
C THR A 49 -1.80 -26.03 -7.64
N ASN A 50 -2.09 -26.99 -8.52
CA ASN A 50 -1.11 -27.95 -8.99
C ASN A 50 -0.19 -27.38 -10.09
N LYS A 51 -0.48 -26.17 -10.60
CA LYS A 51 0.20 -25.63 -11.77
C LYS A 51 1.24 -24.57 -11.38
N VAL A 52 2.49 -24.83 -11.75
CA VAL A 52 3.58 -23.84 -11.71
C VAL A 52 3.54 -23.01 -12.99
N ALA A 53 3.40 -21.69 -12.85
CA ALA A 53 3.26 -20.75 -13.96
C ALA A 53 4.13 -19.49 -13.78
N GLU A 54 5.44 -19.68 -13.59
CA GLU A 54 6.37 -18.55 -13.44
C GLU A 54 6.48 -17.71 -14.73
N GLY A 55 6.59 -16.39 -14.56
CA GLY A 55 6.58 -15.39 -15.64
C GLY A 55 5.17 -14.85 -15.88
N TYR A 56 4.99 -14.03 -16.91
CA TYR A 56 3.70 -13.39 -17.24
C TYR A 56 2.97 -14.11 -18.38
N PRO A 57 1.66 -13.87 -18.60
CA PRO A 57 0.93 -14.43 -19.74
C PRO A 57 1.66 -14.19 -21.07
N GLY A 58 1.83 -15.26 -21.86
CA GLY A 58 2.59 -15.25 -23.11
C GLY A 58 4.12 -15.17 -22.96
N ARG A 59 4.65 -15.08 -21.73
CA ARG A 59 6.08 -15.04 -21.40
C ARG A 59 6.38 -15.90 -20.16
N ARG A 60 5.95 -17.15 -20.21
CA ARG A 60 6.15 -18.13 -19.13
C ARG A 60 7.50 -18.84 -19.25
N TYR A 61 8.10 -19.16 -18.11
CA TYR A 61 9.30 -20.01 -18.05
C TYR A 61 8.98 -21.50 -18.24
N PHE A 62 7.75 -21.91 -17.95
CA PHE A 62 7.27 -23.29 -18.09
C PHE A 62 6.17 -23.44 -19.14
N SER A 63 6.10 -24.62 -19.74
CA SER A 63 5.08 -24.98 -20.74
C SER A 63 3.73 -25.35 -20.11
N GLY A 64 2.67 -25.39 -20.91
CA GLY A 64 1.35 -25.90 -20.50
C GLY A 64 0.58 -24.91 -19.63
N CYS A 65 0.72 -23.61 -19.90
CA CYS A 65 0.10 -22.52 -19.15
C CYS A 65 -1.06 -21.87 -19.92
N GLU A 66 -1.51 -22.43 -21.04
CA GLU A 66 -2.51 -21.84 -21.93
C GLU A 66 -3.78 -21.40 -21.17
N TYR A 67 -4.32 -22.26 -20.31
CA TYR A 67 -5.50 -21.94 -19.51
C TYR A 67 -5.21 -21.05 -18.31
N ILE A 68 -3.98 -21.07 -17.76
CA ILE A 68 -3.56 -20.15 -16.71
C ILE A 68 -3.46 -18.72 -17.26
N ASP A 69 -2.90 -18.58 -18.47
CA ASP A 69 -2.80 -17.31 -19.18
C ASP A 69 -4.19 -16.75 -19.49
N GLU A 70 -5.15 -17.57 -19.90
CA GLU A 70 -6.55 -17.14 -20.08
C GLU A 70 -7.17 -16.63 -18.77
N ILE A 71 -6.99 -17.36 -17.67
CA ILE A 71 -7.52 -17.00 -16.34
C ILE A 71 -6.89 -15.70 -15.84
N GLU A 72 -5.57 -15.57 -15.94
CA GLU A 72 -4.83 -14.41 -15.48
C GLU A 72 -5.17 -13.17 -16.32
N ASN A 73 -5.21 -13.28 -17.64
CA ASN A 73 -5.62 -12.17 -18.51
C ASN A 73 -7.06 -11.72 -18.22
N LEU A 74 -7.98 -12.66 -17.97
CA LEU A 74 -9.36 -12.33 -17.59
C LEU A 74 -9.41 -11.59 -16.24
N ALA A 75 -8.64 -12.03 -15.25
CA ALA A 75 -8.57 -11.39 -13.94
C ALA A 75 -7.96 -9.98 -14.04
N ILE A 76 -6.88 -9.81 -14.80
CA ILE A 76 -6.28 -8.49 -15.10
C ILE A 76 -7.32 -7.58 -15.77
N ALA A 77 -8.00 -8.05 -16.81
CA ALA A 77 -9.00 -7.26 -17.53
C ALA A 77 -10.16 -6.84 -16.61
N ARG A 78 -10.62 -7.73 -15.72
CA ARG A 78 -11.66 -7.41 -14.73
C ARG A 78 -11.18 -6.39 -13.72
N ALA A 79 -9.96 -6.52 -13.21
CA ALA A 79 -9.39 -5.56 -12.26
C ALA A 79 -9.19 -4.19 -12.90
N LYS A 80 -8.64 -4.12 -14.13
CA LYS A 80 -8.53 -2.86 -14.90
C LYS A 80 -9.89 -2.20 -15.07
N LYS A 81 -10.92 -2.97 -15.46
CA LYS A 81 -12.29 -2.45 -15.62
C LYS A 81 -12.89 -1.98 -14.28
N LEU A 82 -12.67 -2.72 -13.20
CA LEU A 82 -13.24 -2.42 -11.89
C LEU A 82 -12.65 -1.14 -11.28
N PHE A 83 -11.33 -0.96 -11.41
CA PHE A 83 -10.61 0.15 -10.78
C PHE A 83 -10.26 1.29 -11.75
N GLY A 84 -10.58 1.17 -13.04
CA GLY A 84 -10.18 2.14 -14.05
C GLY A 84 -8.67 2.22 -14.27
N ALA A 85 -7.93 1.14 -13.98
CA ALA A 85 -6.47 1.13 -14.00
C ALA A 85 -5.89 0.85 -15.40
N THR A 86 -4.80 1.54 -15.75
CA THR A 86 -4.04 1.28 -16.98
C THR A 86 -3.31 -0.06 -16.91
N TYR A 87 -2.71 -0.38 -15.76
CA TYR A 87 -1.95 -1.60 -15.49
C TYR A 87 -2.42 -2.26 -14.19
N VAL A 88 -2.34 -3.59 -14.14
CA VAL A 88 -2.65 -4.39 -12.94
C VAL A 88 -1.70 -5.58 -12.91
N ASN A 89 -1.08 -5.81 -11.75
CA ASN A 89 -0.40 -7.04 -11.40
C ASN A 89 -1.23 -7.77 -10.32
N ILE A 90 -1.60 -9.03 -10.57
CA ILE A 90 -2.41 -9.85 -9.66
C ILE A 90 -1.62 -10.96 -8.95
N GLU A 91 -0.30 -11.04 -9.16
CA GLU A 91 0.57 -12.08 -8.60
C GLU A 91 0.97 -11.91 -7.12
N PRO A 92 0.97 -10.70 -6.49
CA PRO A 92 1.32 -10.60 -5.07
C PRO A 92 0.42 -11.47 -4.19
N TYR A 93 0.99 -12.36 -3.39
CA TYR A 93 0.20 -13.29 -2.56
C TYR A 93 -0.57 -12.60 -1.43
N SER A 94 -0.17 -11.39 -1.04
CA SER A 94 -0.82 -10.61 0.02
C SER A 94 -0.54 -9.12 -0.12
N GLY A 95 -1.32 -8.28 0.57
CA GLY A 95 -1.12 -6.82 0.57
C GLY A 95 0.27 -6.38 1.05
N SER A 96 0.86 -7.06 2.05
CA SER A 96 2.21 -6.74 2.51
C SER A 96 3.28 -6.97 1.45
N GLN A 97 3.14 -8.01 0.64
CA GLN A 97 4.06 -8.30 -0.47
C GLN A 97 3.81 -7.38 -1.67
N ALA A 98 2.55 -6.97 -1.91
CA ALA A 98 2.25 -5.97 -2.93
C ALA A 98 3.01 -4.66 -2.63
N ASN A 99 2.96 -4.17 -1.38
CA ASN A 99 3.73 -2.99 -0.98
C ASN A 99 5.23 -3.20 -1.15
N GLN A 100 5.76 -4.36 -0.77
CA GLN A 100 7.18 -4.68 -0.95
C GLN A 100 7.59 -4.65 -2.43
N ALA A 101 6.76 -5.19 -3.33
CA ALA A 101 7.02 -5.17 -4.76
C ALA A 101 7.07 -3.74 -5.30
N VAL A 102 6.14 -2.88 -4.87
CA VAL A 102 6.16 -1.44 -5.22
C VAL A 102 7.45 -0.80 -4.73
N TYR A 103 7.80 -0.95 -3.45
CA TYR A 103 9.04 -0.35 -2.92
C TYR A 103 10.27 -0.87 -3.64
N LEU A 104 10.40 -2.17 -3.88
CA LEU A 104 11.55 -2.74 -4.58
C LEU A 104 11.67 -2.25 -6.03
N SER A 105 10.56 -1.83 -6.65
CA SER A 105 10.57 -1.33 -8.03
C SER A 105 11.11 0.09 -8.16
N VAL A 106 11.03 0.90 -7.10
CA VAL A 106 11.40 2.34 -7.14
C VAL A 106 12.40 2.78 -6.07
N LEU A 107 12.64 1.97 -5.03
CA LEU A 107 13.55 2.25 -3.92
C LEU A 107 14.71 1.27 -3.87
N LYS A 108 15.85 1.77 -3.38
CA LYS A 108 17.01 0.99 -2.96
C LYS A 108 17.02 0.85 -1.43
N PRO A 109 17.67 -0.19 -0.89
CA PRO A 109 17.90 -0.26 0.55
C PRO A 109 18.62 0.99 1.06
N GLY A 110 18.13 1.57 2.16
CA GLY A 110 18.60 2.82 2.75
C GLY A 110 17.84 4.07 2.26
N ASP A 111 17.06 3.97 1.18
CA ASP A 111 16.23 5.09 0.72
C ASP A 111 15.16 5.42 1.76
N ARG A 112 14.69 6.67 1.70
CA ARG A 112 13.72 7.22 2.66
C ARG A 112 12.30 6.86 2.28
N LEU A 113 11.53 6.40 3.26
CA LEU A 113 10.11 6.08 3.11
C LEU A 113 9.31 6.88 4.13
N LEU A 114 8.37 7.71 3.67
CA LEU A 114 7.39 8.35 4.56
C LEU A 114 6.07 7.57 4.54
N SER A 115 5.51 7.33 5.72
CA SER A 115 4.21 6.66 5.87
C SER A 115 3.49 7.05 7.17
N MET A 116 2.25 6.59 7.37
CA MET A 116 1.54 6.79 8.63
C MET A 116 2.12 5.93 9.76
N ASP A 117 2.31 6.52 10.94
CA ASP A 117 2.74 5.78 12.13
C ASP A 117 1.74 4.67 12.50
N LEU A 118 2.27 3.52 12.93
CA LEU A 118 1.49 2.33 13.28
C LEU A 118 0.48 2.60 14.41
N VAL A 119 0.86 3.32 15.46
CA VAL A 119 -0.04 3.57 16.60
C VAL A 119 -1.10 4.63 16.29
N HIS A 120 -0.92 5.36 15.19
CA HIS A 120 -1.87 6.35 14.69
C HIS A 120 -2.82 5.79 13.62
N GLY A 121 -2.70 4.52 13.22
CA GLY A 121 -3.58 3.88 12.23
C GLY A 121 -2.86 3.44 10.95
N GLY A 122 -1.54 3.54 10.90
CA GLY A 122 -0.70 2.95 9.86
C GLY A 122 -0.73 1.42 9.84
N HIS A 123 0.03 0.84 8.92
CA HIS A 123 0.09 -0.61 8.74
C HIS A 123 1.54 -1.11 8.83
N LEU A 124 1.74 -2.34 9.33
CA LEU A 124 3.07 -2.91 9.55
C LEU A 124 3.97 -2.84 8.32
N SER A 125 3.43 -3.15 7.13
CA SER A 125 4.17 -3.13 5.86
C SER A 125 4.64 -1.73 5.42
N HIS A 126 4.26 -0.67 6.12
CA HIS A 126 4.59 0.71 5.78
C HIS A 126 5.89 1.19 6.43
N GLY A 127 6.60 0.35 7.19
CA GLY A 127 7.90 0.72 7.75
C GLY A 127 8.11 0.32 9.21
N ALA A 128 7.20 -0.45 9.81
CA ALA A 128 7.39 -0.91 11.18
C ALA A 128 8.71 -1.68 11.30
N LYS A 129 9.54 -1.35 12.31
CA LYS A 129 10.95 -1.79 12.44
C LYS A 129 11.16 -3.30 12.36
N ALA A 130 10.18 -4.10 12.78
CA ALA A 130 10.27 -5.56 12.73
C ALA A 130 10.09 -6.15 11.32
N THR A 131 9.53 -5.37 10.38
CA THR A 131 9.20 -5.82 9.01
C THR A 131 10.36 -5.66 8.05
N MET A 132 10.27 -6.32 6.88
CA MET A 132 11.25 -6.15 5.80
C MET A 132 11.37 -4.69 5.38
N THR A 133 10.23 -3.99 5.24
CA THR A 133 10.20 -2.56 4.90
C THR A 133 10.98 -1.73 5.92
N GLY A 134 10.69 -1.90 7.22
CA GLY A 134 11.34 -1.14 8.28
C GLY A 134 12.82 -1.49 8.51
N LYS A 135 13.29 -2.64 8.02
CA LYS A 135 14.70 -3.04 8.05
C LYS A 135 15.49 -2.51 6.86
N ASN A 136 14.85 -2.41 5.70
CA ASN A 136 15.52 -2.09 4.44
C ASN A 136 15.52 -0.59 4.13
N TYR A 137 14.58 0.19 4.67
CA TYR A 137 14.43 1.62 4.34
C TYR A 137 14.54 2.52 5.56
N ASP A 138 14.99 3.76 5.37
CA ASP A 138 14.96 4.81 6.40
C ASP A 138 13.52 5.33 6.53
N CYS A 139 12.75 4.71 7.42
CA CYS A 139 11.31 4.96 7.54
C CYS A 139 11.03 6.12 8.50
N HIS A 140 10.28 7.10 8.00
CA HIS A 140 9.78 8.27 8.72
C HIS A 140 8.26 8.23 8.78
N PHE A 141 7.67 8.83 9.81
CA PHE A 141 6.25 8.70 10.08
C PHE A 141 5.51 10.02 10.27
N TYR A 142 4.34 10.14 9.63
CA TYR A 142 3.34 11.16 9.95
C TYR A 142 2.26 10.60 10.89
N HIS A 143 1.58 11.50 11.58
CA HIS A 143 0.70 11.17 12.71
C HIS A 143 -0.71 11.70 12.49
N VAL A 144 -1.59 11.47 13.47
CA VAL A 144 -2.88 12.16 13.60
C VAL A 144 -2.82 13.18 14.72
N ASN A 145 -3.50 14.30 14.53
CA ASN A 145 -3.62 15.34 15.53
C ASN A 145 -4.55 14.84 16.65
N PRO A 146 -4.12 14.84 17.93
CA PRO A 146 -4.86 14.21 19.02
C PRO A 146 -6.15 14.95 19.41
N GLU A 147 -6.31 16.21 19.03
CA GLU A 147 -7.51 16.99 19.33
C GLU A 147 -8.58 16.83 18.25
N THR A 148 -8.16 16.78 16.98
CA THR A 148 -9.08 16.73 15.83
C THR A 148 -9.33 15.32 15.32
N GLU A 149 -8.51 14.34 15.74
CA GLU A 149 -8.51 12.95 15.28
C GLU A 149 -8.34 12.82 13.74
N ARG A 150 -7.79 13.85 13.11
CA ARG A 150 -7.49 13.91 11.68
C ARG A 150 -6.00 13.76 11.45
N LEU A 151 -5.63 13.39 10.22
CA LEU A 151 -4.24 13.41 9.79
C LEU A 151 -3.60 14.75 10.13
N ASP A 152 -2.47 14.68 10.85
CA ASP A 152 -1.72 15.85 11.24
C ASP A 152 -0.89 16.30 10.05
N TYR A 153 -1.50 17.15 9.25
CA TYR A 153 -0.83 17.83 8.15
C TYR A 153 0.04 18.99 8.65
N ASP A 154 0.36 19.11 9.96
CA ASP A 154 1.28 20.14 10.43
C ASP A 154 2.57 20.08 9.61
N THR A 155 2.69 21.13 8.79
CA THR A 155 3.81 21.62 8.01
C THR A 155 5.17 21.30 8.60
N LYS A 156 5.33 21.33 9.92
CA LYS A 156 6.62 21.05 10.56
C LYS A 156 6.94 19.57 10.53
N ALA A 157 6.01 18.69 10.90
CA ALA A 157 6.22 17.24 10.85
C ALA A 157 6.29 16.72 9.40
N LEU A 158 5.36 17.17 8.54
CA LEU A 158 5.37 16.77 7.13
C LEU A 158 6.55 17.40 6.38
N GLY A 159 6.86 18.67 6.68
CA GLY A 159 7.97 19.41 6.08
C GLY A 159 9.34 18.96 6.56
N GLU A 160 9.51 18.53 7.82
CA GLU A 160 10.74 17.88 8.29
C GLU A 160 10.95 16.58 7.52
N VAL A 161 9.93 15.74 7.36
CA VAL A 161 10.08 14.49 6.59
C VAL A 161 10.28 14.73 5.09
N LEU A 162 9.58 15.68 4.49
CA LEU A 162 9.74 16.05 3.08
C LEU A 162 11.08 16.75 2.81
N SER A 163 11.59 17.56 3.77
CA SER A 163 12.90 18.22 3.71
C SER A 163 14.07 17.24 3.77
N LEU A 164 13.85 16.09 4.40
CA LEU A 164 14.78 14.97 4.35
C LEU A 164 14.77 14.30 2.96
N GLY A 165 13.82 14.57 2.06
CA GLY A 165 13.71 13.88 0.77
C GLY A 165 14.03 14.69 -0.49
N THR A 166 14.40 15.97 -0.36
CA THR A 166 14.56 16.84 -1.55
C THR A 166 15.82 16.55 -2.35
N GLU A 167 15.63 16.15 -3.61
CA GLU A 167 16.71 16.13 -4.62
C GLU A 167 17.33 17.52 -4.82
N PRO A 168 18.59 17.59 -5.32
CA PRO A 168 19.17 18.85 -5.79
C PRO A 168 18.31 19.42 -6.92
N GLY A 169 17.61 20.53 -6.67
CA GLY A 169 16.84 21.26 -7.70
C GLY A 169 15.41 21.65 -7.31
N ILE A 170 14.84 21.08 -6.25
CA ILE A 170 13.61 21.61 -5.66
C ILE A 170 13.98 22.81 -4.81
N ASP A 171 13.62 24.02 -5.25
CA ASP A 171 13.85 25.24 -4.45
C ASP A 171 13.07 25.11 -3.15
N PRO A 172 13.75 25.03 -2.00
CA PRO A 172 13.05 24.86 -0.73
C PRO A 172 12.18 26.06 -0.37
N LYS A 173 12.45 27.24 -0.94
CA LYS A 173 11.56 28.41 -0.82
C LYS A 173 10.26 28.21 -1.58
N GLN A 174 10.29 27.50 -2.72
CA GLN A 174 9.11 27.17 -3.51
C GLN A 174 8.27 26.11 -2.79
N LEU A 175 8.89 25.04 -2.28
CA LEU A 175 8.22 24.03 -1.44
C LEU A 175 7.61 24.65 -0.17
N THR A 176 8.31 25.58 0.47
CA THR A 176 7.80 26.31 1.64
C THR A 176 6.55 27.13 1.30
N LYS A 177 6.59 27.89 0.20
CA LYS A 177 5.46 28.70 -0.29
C LYS A 177 4.25 27.84 -0.66
N MET A 178 4.53 26.64 -1.16
CA MET A 178 3.58 25.61 -1.55
C MET A 178 2.83 25.04 -0.34
N ILE A 179 3.51 24.73 0.77
CA ILE A 179 2.85 24.23 1.97
C ILE A 179 2.16 25.37 2.77
N GLN A 180 2.70 26.60 2.72
CA GLN A 180 2.04 27.80 3.26
C GLN A 180 0.69 28.11 2.60
N ALA A 181 0.55 27.82 1.30
CA ALA A 181 -0.67 28.09 0.54
C ALA A 181 -1.81 27.09 0.86
N GLY A 182 -1.48 25.85 1.25
CA GLY A 182 -2.46 24.81 1.61
C GLY A 182 -2.81 24.72 3.10
N SER A 183 -2.01 25.32 3.99
CA SER A 183 -2.16 25.17 5.45
C SER A 183 -2.99 26.26 6.14
N GLY A 184 -3.32 27.36 5.44
CA GLY A 184 -4.10 28.48 5.98
C GLY A 184 -3.43 29.17 7.18
N SER A 185 -2.79 30.33 6.95
CA SER A 185 -2.29 31.26 7.99
C SER A 185 -1.61 30.63 9.22
N SER A 186 -0.78 29.60 9.00
CA SER A 186 0.10 29.03 10.03
C SER A 186 1.33 29.94 10.23
N TRP A 187 1.43 30.57 11.41
CA TRP A 187 2.58 31.39 11.82
C TRP A 187 3.91 30.61 11.75
N VAL A 188 3.85 29.30 11.99
CA VAL A 188 5.01 28.39 11.98
C VAL A 188 5.52 28.18 10.56
N ALA A 189 4.62 27.99 9.59
CA ALA A 189 4.99 27.87 8.18
C ALA A 189 5.69 29.14 7.67
N GLU A 190 5.30 30.31 8.19
CA GLU A 190 5.84 31.60 7.78
C GLU A 190 7.25 31.91 8.36
N LYS A 191 7.59 31.38 9.54
CA LYS A 191 8.80 31.79 10.28
C LYS A 191 9.86 30.70 10.48
N LEU A 192 9.51 29.41 10.45
CA LEU A 192 10.42 28.30 10.84
C LEU A 192 10.86 27.39 9.68
N LEU A 193 10.06 27.26 8.63
CA LEU A 193 10.35 26.37 7.49
C LEU A 193 11.67 26.69 6.73
N PRO A 194 12.01 27.96 6.44
CA PRO A 194 13.21 28.30 5.67
C PRO A 194 14.52 27.81 6.31
N SER A 195 14.60 27.84 7.65
CA SER A 195 15.78 27.41 8.40
C SER A 195 15.95 25.89 8.47
N ILE A 196 14.86 25.13 8.32
CA ILE A 196 14.88 23.65 8.39
C ILE A 196 15.40 23.06 7.07
N LEU A 197 15.16 23.76 5.96
CA LEU A 197 15.45 23.31 4.60
C LEU A 197 16.88 23.65 4.10
N GLU A 198 17.64 24.48 4.81
CA GLU A 198 18.99 24.90 4.37
C GLU A 198 20.08 23.81 4.56
N GLY A 199 19.73 22.59 5.01
CA GLY A 199 20.69 21.66 5.61
C GLY A 199 21.03 20.32 4.94
N ASN A 200 20.46 19.90 3.79
CA ASN A 200 20.72 18.52 3.32
C ASN A 200 20.67 18.31 1.79
N PRO A 201 21.76 17.81 1.15
CA PRO A 201 21.78 17.42 -0.25
C PRO A 201 21.92 15.89 -0.42
N GLY A 202 20.87 15.18 -0.85
CA GLY A 202 20.96 13.76 -1.23
C GLY A 202 19.64 13.15 -1.72
N PRO A 203 19.65 12.17 -2.66
CA PRO A 203 18.53 11.88 -3.55
C PRO A 203 17.55 10.79 -3.05
N ALA A 204 16.36 10.79 -3.68
CA ALA A 204 15.28 9.80 -3.68
C ALA A 204 14.30 9.80 -2.48
N PHE A 205 13.06 10.21 -2.77
CA PHE A 205 11.91 10.20 -1.87
C PHE A 205 10.76 9.42 -2.52
N ALA A 206 10.17 8.46 -1.80
CA ALA A 206 8.88 7.87 -2.16
C ALA A 206 7.86 8.08 -1.04
N LEU A 207 6.69 8.56 -1.43
CA LEU A 207 5.54 8.72 -0.54
C LEU A 207 4.61 7.52 -0.73
N ASN A 208 4.51 6.65 0.28
CA ASN A 208 3.50 5.61 0.28
C ASN A 208 2.16 6.21 0.70
N LEU A 209 1.42 6.70 -0.29
CA LEU A 209 0.03 7.09 -0.14
C LEU A 209 -0.80 5.81 -0.23
N ALA A 210 -1.27 5.29 0.90
CA ALA A 210 -2.31 4.28 0.85
C ALA A 210 -3.57 4.91 0.22
N TYR A 211 -4.53 4.10 -0.25
CA TYR A 211 -5.82 4.61 -0.75
C TYR A 211 -6.60 5.47 0.30
N LYS A 212 -6.17 5.45 1.56
CA LYS A 212 -6.67 6.31 2.65
C LYS A 212 -6.14 7.76 2.57
N ASP A 213 -5.15 8.01 1.73
CA ASP A 213 -4.41 9.27 1.60
C ASP A 213 -4.70 9.96 0.24
N THR A 214 -5.73 9.54 -0.51
CA THR A 214 -6.15 10.22 -1.75
C THR A 214 -6.55 11.67 -1.52
N CYS A 215 -7.04 12.00 -0.32
CA CYS A 215 -7.28 13.38 0.09
C CYS A 215 -5.99 14.22 0.09
N LEU A 216 -4.84 13.64 0.45
CA LEU A 216 -3.55 14.32 0.40
C LEU A 216 -3.12 14.55 -1.04
N VAL A 217 -3.27 13.56 -1.93
CA VAL A 217 -2.97 13.70 -3.37
C VAL A 217 -3.87 14.74 -4.04
N ASP A 218 -5.18 14.67 -3.79
CA ASP A 218 -6.16 15.61 -4.36
C ASP A 218 -5.92 17.03 -3.87
N GLU A 219 -5.54 17.21 -2.61
CA GLU A 219 -5.22 18.53 -2.08
C GLU A 219 -3.90 19.07 -2.65
N LEU A 220 -2.89 18.21 -2.82
CA LEU A 220 -1.64 18.57 -3.51
C LEU A 220 -1.92 18.96 -4.98
N ASN A 221 -2.73 18.20 -5.71
CA ASN A 221 -3.06 18.46 -7.12
C ASN A 221 -3.89 19.74 -7.33
N LYS A 222 -4.93 19.96 -6.51
CA LYS A 222 -5.74 21.20 -6.57
C LYS A 222 -4.91 22.43 -6.26
N THR A 223 -4.02 22.33 -5.27
CA THR A 223 -3.25 23.46 -4.76
C THR A 223 -2.12 23.86 -5.69
N PHE A 224 -1.46 22.91 -6.36
CA PHE A 224 -0.33 23.19 -7.24
C PHE A 224 -0.66 23.34 -8.71
N LYS A 225 -1.93 23.12 -9.11
CA LYS A 225 -2.30 22.96 -10.53
C LYS A 225 -1.35 21.98 -11.24
N THR A 226 -0.87 20.98 -10.51
CA THR A 226 -0.02 19.92 -11.02
C THR A 226 -0.90 18.75 -11.43
N SER A 227 -0.40 17.97 -12.38
CA SER A 227 -0.86 16.61 -12.62
C SER A 227 0.16 15.68 -11.97
N LEU A 228 0.18 15.60 -10.63
CA LEU A 228 0.73 14.39 -9.99
C LEU A 228 -0.28 13.28 -10.30
N GLU A 229 -0.16 12.76 -11.51
CA GLU A 229 -0.76 11.52 -11.90
C GLU A 229 0.09 10.42 -11.26
N PHE A 230 -0.56 9.39 -10.73
CA PHE A 230 0.12 8.12 -10.57
C PHE A 230 0.69 7.79 -11.94
N SER A 231 2.01 7.86 -12.11
CA SER A 231 2.64 7.62 -13.40
C SER A 231 2.13 6.30 -13.94
N ASP A 232 1.70 6.29 -15.21
CA ASP A 232 1.38 5.06 -15.94
C ASP A 232 2.63 4.15 -15.99
N VAL A 233 2.81 3.35 -14.94
CA VAL A 233 3.81 2.27 -14.83
C VAL A 233 3.07 0.94 -14.80
#